data_AF-A0A4P6YDV4-F1
#
_entry.id   AF-A0A4P6YDV4-F1
#
_cell.length_a   1.000
_cell.length_b   1.000
_cell.length_c   1.000
_cell.angle_alpha   90.00
_cell.angle_beta   90.00
_cell.angle_gamma   90.00
#
_symmetry.space_group_name_H-M   'P 1'
#
loop_
_entity.id
_entity.type
_entity.pdbx_description
1 polymer ?
#
loop_
_entity_poly.entity_id
_entity_poly.type
_entity_poly.pdbx_seq_one_letter_code
_entity_poly.pdbx_strand_id
1 'polypeptide(L)'
;MEKELHEQYEYARRRLKQKKGLYFHFVLFILGSIFMFIANHFLIFGIQSNWAIWVITFWAFLFILHFIKVYITDRFMNKNWEREQIEKLMAKQQQKIEQLQNQIEDDSSIKH
;
A
#
# COMPACT_ATOMS: atom_id res chain seq x y z
N MET A 1 -3.47 19.07 -23.38
CA MET A 1 -2.81 19.65 -22.19
C MET A 1 -3.60 19.45 -20.90
N GLU A 2 -4.65 20.23 -20.55
CA GLU A 2 -5.34 20.05 -19.24
C GLU A 2 -6.03 18.68 -19.07
N LYS A 3 -6.67 18.16 -20.13
CA LYS A 3 -7.33 16.85 -20.09
C LYS A 3 -6.33 15.70 -19.90
N GLU A 4 -5.19 15.74 -20.58
CA GLU A 4 -4.14 14.72 -20.46
C GLU A 4 -3.50 14.72 -19.08
N LEU A 5 -3.25 15.91 -18.51
CA LEU A 5 -2.75 16.03 -17.15
C LEU A 5 -3.73 15.43 -16.13
N HIS A 6 -5.03 15.69 -16.32
CA HIS A 6 -6.08 15.13 -15.47
C HIS A 6 -6.16 13.60 -15.57
N GLU A 7 -6.03 13.04 -16.77
CA GLU A 7 -6.02 11.59 -16.99
C GLU A 7 -4.78 10.91 -16.37
N GLN A 8 -3.60 11.51 -16.52
CA GLN A 8 -2.37 11.02 -15.88
C GLN A 8 -2.47 11.02 -14.36
N TYR A 9 -3.05 12.08 -13.79
CA TYR A 9 -3.33 12.18 -12.36
C TYR A 9 -4.29 11.09 -11.88
N GLU A 10 -5.41 10.90 -12.56
CA GLU A 10 -6.39 9.85 -12.23
C GLU A 10 -5.78 8.44 -12.33
N TYR A 11 -4.94 8.20 -13.35
CA TYR A 11 -4.20 6.94 -13.48
C TYR A 11 -3.24 6.72 -12.29
N ALA A 12 -2.44 7.73 -11.94
CA ALA A 12 -1.51 7.66 -10.81
C ALA A 12 -2.24 7.38 -9.49
N ARG A 13 -3.38 8.06 -9.28
CA ARG A 13 -4.24 7.89 -8.11
C ARG A 13 -4.81 6.47 -8.00
N ARG A 14 -5.30 5.89 -9.10
CA ARG A 14 -5.82 4.51 -9.11
C ARG A 14 -4.72 3.50 -8.75
N ARG A 15 -3.51 3.68 -9.28
CA ARG A 15 -2.35 2.82 -8.98
C ARG A 15 -1.94 2.90 -7.51
N LEU A 16 -1.99 4.09 -6.92
CA LEU A 16 -1.74 4.26 -5.48
C LEU A 16 -2.77 3.53 -4.63
N LYS A 17 -4.07 3.66 -4.95
CA LYS A 17 -5.14 2.96 -4.21
C LYS A 17 -4.96 1.45 -4.19
N GLN A 18 -4.55 0.85 -5.32
CA GLN A 18 -4.22 -0.57 -5.41
C GLN A 18 -3.05 -0.96 -4.48
N LYS A 19 -1.97 -0.17 -4.47
CA LYS A 19 -0.84 -0.39 -3.55
C LYS A 19 -1.27 -0.32 -2.09
N LYS A 20 -2.13 0.65 -1.72
CA LYS A 20 -2.66 0.75 -0.34
C LYS A 20 -3.40 -0.53 0.07
N GLY A 21 -4.25 -1.04 -0.82
CA GLY A 21 -4.99 -2.28 -0.58
C GLY A 21 -4.06 -3.49 -0.39
N LEU A 22 -3.02 -3.60 -1.23
CA LEU A 22 -2.03 -4.67 -1.10
C LEU A 22 -1.26 -4.59 0.22
N TYR A 23 -0.82 -3.39 0.62
CA TYR A 23 -0.17 -3.18 1.92
C TYR A 23 -1.06 -3.57 3.09
N PHE A 24 -2.34 -3.21 3.03
CA PHE A 24 -3.30 -3.63 4.06
C PHE A 24 -3.43 -5.16 4.14
N HIS A 25 -3.56 -5.85 3.00
CA HIS A 25 -3.61 -7.32 2.99
C HIS A 25 -2.31 -7.94 3.51
N PHE A 26 -1.16 -7.38 3.14
CA PHE A 26 0.15 -7.86 3.60
C PHE A 26 0.31 -7.74 5.12
N VAL A 27 -0.06 -6.59 5.68
CA VAL A 27 -0.03 -6.35 7.13
C VAL A 27 -1.02 -7.27 7.86
N LEU A 28 -2.23 -7.42 7.32
CA LEU A 28 -3.24 -8.34 7.86
C LEU A 28 -2.77 -9.80 7.83
N PHE A 29 -2.07 -10.21 6.76
CA PHE A 29 -1.52 -11.55 6.63
C PHE A 29 -0.41 -11.82 7.67
N ILE A 30 0.53 -10.88 7.85
CA ILE A 30 1.59 -11.01 8.86
C ILE A 30 1.00 -11.08 10.27
N LEU A 31 0.09 -10.17 10.60
CA LEU A 31 -0.58 -10.18 11.90
C LEU A 31 -1.39 -11.46 12.11
N GLY A 32 -2.13 -11.90 11.10
CA GLY A 32 -2.90 -13.15 11.14
C GLY A 32 -2.01 -14.37 11.35
N SER A 33 -0.83 -14.39 10.73
CA SER A 33 0.17 -15.45 10.92
C SER A 33 0.71 -15.45 12.35
N ILE A 34 1.05 -14.29 12.91
CA ILE A 34 1.47 -14.15 14.32
C ILE A 34 0.35 -14.60 15.26
N PHE A 35 -0.89 -14.18 15.00
CA PHE A 35 -2.06 -14.60 15.76
C PHE A 35 -2.27 -16.11 15.72
N MET A 36 -2.17 -16.75 14.54
CA MET A 36 -2.25 -18.20 14.40
C MET A 36 -1.11 -18.90 15.13
N PHE A 37 0.11 -18.36 15.09
CA PHE A 37 1.26 -18.93 15.81
C PHE A 37 1.05 -18.90 17.33
N ILE A 38 0.59 -17.77 17.85
CA ILE A 38 0.23 -17.60 19.27
C ILE A 38 -0.90 -18.57 19.63
N ALA A 39 -1.98 -18.59 18.85
CA ALA A 39 -3.11 -19.48 19.05
C ALA A 39 -2.67 -20.96 19.09
N ASN A 40 -1.81 -21.39 18.17
CA ASN A 40 -1.27 -22.74 18.13
C ASN A 40 -0.42 -23.07 19.37
N HIS A 41 0.42 -22.12 19.83
CA HIS A 41 1.21 -22.32 21.04
C HIS A 41 0.32 -22.43 22.29
N PHE A 42 -0.69 -21.56 22.43
CA PHE A 42 -1.63 -21.61 23.56
C PHE A 42 -2.56 -22.84 23.53
N LEU A 43 -2.90 -23.37 22.35
CA LEU A 43 -3.62 -24.65 22.21
C LEU A 43 -2.85 -25.82 22.82
N ILE A 44 -1.52 -25.81 22.77
CA ILE A 44 -0.66 -26.89 23.28
C ILE A 44 -0.59 -26.89 24.82
N PHE A 45 -0.75 -25.73 25.48
CA PHE A 45 -0.51 -25.58 26.93
C PHE A 45 -1.72 -25.65 27.86
N GLY A 46 -2.96 -25.74 27.36
CA GLY A 46 -4.09 -26.04 28.25
C GLY A 46 -5.44 -25.50 27.80
N ILE A 47 -6.21 -26.34 27.11
CA ILE A 47 -7.56 -26.04 26.61
C ILE A 47 -8.65 -26.10 27.70
N GLN A 48 -8.35 -26.52 28.93
CA GLN A 48 -9.42 -27.06 29.79
C GLN A 48 -10.33 -26.06 30.54
N SER A 49 -10.20 -24.74 30.40
CA SER A 49 -11.21 -23.81 30.96
C SER A 49 -11.22 -22.35 30.49
N ASN A 50 -10.24 -21.89 29.71
CA ASN A 50 -10.04 -20.45 29.51
C ASN A 50 -10.65 -19.91 28.21
N TRP A 51 -11.94 -20.14 27.98
CA TRP A 51 -12.67 -19.55 26.83
C TRP A 51 -12.56 -18.02 26.81
N ALA A 52 -12.48 -17.39 27.99
CA ALA A 52 -12.26 -15.96 28.13
C ALA A 52 -10.93 -15.50 27.50
N ILE A 53 -9.86 -16.28 27.62
CA ILE A 53 -8.56 -15.96 27.01
C ILE A 53 -8.68 -16.00 25.48
N TRP A 54 -9.41 -16.96 24.93
CA TRP A 54 -9.67 -17.02 23.49
C TRP A 54 -10.45 -15.81 22.98
N VAL A 55 -11.52 -15.42 23.69
CA VAL A 55 -12.32 -14.25 23.35
C VAL A 55 -11.46 -12.98 23.44
N ILE A 56 -10.69 -12.80 24.52
CA ILE A 56 -9.82 -11.63 24.71
C ILE A 56 -8.72 -11.59 23.64
N THR A 57 -8.11 -12.72 23.30
CA THR A 57 -7.04 -12.78 22.29
C THR A 57 -7.59 -12.44 20.89
N PHE A 58 -8.78 -12.93 20.55
CA PHE A 58 -9.44 -12.58 19.29
C PHE A 58 -9.82 -11.09 19.23
N TRP A 59 -10.37 -10.55 20.32
CA TRP A 59 -10.67 -9.12 20.42
C TRP A 59 -9.42 -8.25 20.35
N ALA A 60 -8.34 -8.64 21.02
CA ALA A 60 -7.05 -7.94 20.96
C ALA A 60 -6.50 -7.94 19.53
N PHE A 61 -6.60 -9.07 18.81
CA PHE A 61 -6.20 -9.16 17.41
C PHE A 61 -7.00 -8.19 16.51
N LEU A 62 -8.33 -8.18 16.65
CA LEU A 62 -9.20 -7.23 15.93
C LEU A 62 -8.86 -5.78 16.29
N PHE A 63 -8.56 -5.49 17.55
CA PHE A 63 -8.22 -4.15 18.01
C PHE A 63 -6.88 -3.69 17.42
N ILE A 64 -5.86 -4.55 17.38
CA ILE A 64 -4.57 -4.27 16.75
C ILE A 64 -4.75 -4.02 15.25
N LEU A 65 -5.55 -4.84 14.56
CA LEU A 65 -5.88 -4.60 13.15
C LEU A 65 -6.57 -3.26 12.92
N HIS A 66 -7.54 -2.91 13.76
CA HIS A 66 -8.24 -1.63 13.68
C HIS A 66 -7.30 -0.46 13.95
N PHE A 67 -6.45 -0.58 14.97
CA PHE A 67 -5.44 0.41 15.31
C PHE A 67 -4.45 0.63 14.17
N ILE A 68 -3.91 -0.42 13.56
CA ILE A 68 -2.99 -0.29 12.44
C ILE A 68 -3.68 0.31 11.22
N LYS A 69 -4.92 -0.11 10.92
CA LYS A 69 -5.69 0.44 9.81
C LYS A 69 -5.96 1.95 9.97
N VAL A 70 -6.42 2.38 11.14
CA VAL A 70 -6.80 3.78 11.37
C VAL A 70 -5.58 4.65 11.67
N TYR A 71 -4.61 4.15 12.43
CA TYR A 71 -3.51 4.98 12.95
C TYR A 71 -2.28 4.95 12.06
N ILE A 72 -1.97 3.81 11.42
CA ILE A 72 -0.85 3.70 10.49
C ILE A 72 -1.34 3.96 9.08
N THR A 73 -2.25 3.16 8.52
CA THR A 73 -2.63 3.29 7.10
C THR A 73 -3.27 4.64 6.81
N ASP A 74 -4.19 5.13 7.64
CA ASP A 74 -4.89 6.40 7.40
C ASP A 74 -3.98 7.63 7.62
N ARG A 75 -3.13 7.60 8.67
CA ARG A 75 -2.21 8.71 8.97
C ARG A 75 -1.00 8.75 8.04
N PHE A 76 -0.36 7.60 7.79
CA PHE A 76 0.81 7.49 6.93
C PHE A 76 0.46 7.71 5.47
N MET A 77 -0.69 7.20 5.01
CA MET A 77 -1.17 7.41 3.65
C MET A 77 -2.26 8.48 3.58
N ASN A 78 -2.12 9.55 4.36
CA ASN A 78 -2.99 10.72 4.28
C ASN A 78 -2.91 11.36 2.87
N LYS A 79 -3.87 12.20 2.53
CA LYS A 79 -4.00 12.96 1.28
C LYS A 79 -2.72 13.70 0.87
N ASN A 80 -1.89 14.11 1.83
CA ASN A 80 -0.59 14.72 1.57
C ASN A 80 0.42 13.73 0.98
N TRP A 81 0.55 12.55 1.58
CA TRP A 81 1.39 11.48 1.06
C TRP A 81 0.93 11.00 -0.33
N GLU A 82 -0.39 10.93 -0.55
CA GLU A 82 -0.92 10.62 -1.89
C GLU A 82 -0.46 11.65 -2.93
N ARG A 83 -0.56 12.95 -2.62
CA ARG A 83 -0.13 14.01 -3.53
C ARG A 83 1.36 13.93 -3.85
N GLU A 84 2.20 13.77 -2.83
CA GLU A 84 3.65 13.68 -3.00
C GLU A 84 4.05 12.50 -3.90
N GLN A 85 3.36 11.35 -3.74
CA GLN A 85 3.61 10.18 -4.57
C GLN A 85 3.11 10.34 -6.02
N ILE A 86 2.00 11.06 -6.23
CA ILE A 86 1.51 11.37 -7.58
C ILE A 86 2.46 12.34 -8.27
N GLU A 87 2.88 13.40 -7.58
CA GLU A 87 3.83 14.39 -8.11
C GLU A 87 5.15 13.74 -8.50
N LYS A 88 5.68 12.86 -7.64
CA LYS A 88 6.89 12.08 -7.94
C LYS A 88 6.72 11.15 -9.14
N LEU A 89 5.52 10.57 -9.33
CA LEU A 89 5.23 9.72 -10.48
C LEU A 89 5.13 10.53 -11.77
N MET A 90 4.43 11.67 -11.73
CA MET A 90 4.31 12.60 -12.86
C MET A 90 5.67 13.14 -13.28
N ALA A 91 6.52 13.55 -12.32
CA ALA A 91 7.87 14.03 -12.61
C ALA A 91 8.70 12.97 -13.36
N LYS A 92 8.59 11.68 -12.96
CA LYS A 92 9.23 10.58 -13.67
C LYS A 92 8.66 10.35 -15.07
N GLN A 93 7.35 10.52 -15.26
CA GLN A 93 6.74 10.42 -16.58
C GLN A 93 7.23 11.54 -17.49
N GLN A 94 7.30 12.77 -17.00
CA GLN A 94 7.82 13.92 -17.75
C GLN A 94 9.28 13.71 -18.18
N GLN A 95 10.15 13.30 -17.26
CA GLN A 95 11.55 12.98 -17.57
C GLN A 95 11.67 11.89 -18.63
N LYS A 96 10.81 10.86 -18.57
CA LYS A 96 10.85 9.77 -19.55
C LYS A 96 10.36 10.23 -20.93
N ILE A 97 9.39 11.14 -20.99
CA ILE A 97 8.94 11.75 -22.26
C ILE A 97 10.08 12.56 -22.88
N GLU A 98 10.77 13.38 -22.08
CA GLU A 98 11.91 14.18 -22.53
C GLU A 98 13.06 13.30 -23.05
N GLN A 99 13.38 12.20 -22.35
CA GLN A 99 14.37 11.23 -22.81
C GLN A 99 13.97 10.57 -24.14
N LEU A 100 12.70 10.22 -24.32
CA LEU A 100 12.19 9.64 -25.56
C LEU A 100 12.22 10.65 -26.70
N GLN A 101 11.92 11.93 -26.44
CA GLN A 101 12.03 13.00 -27.44
C GLN A 101 13.47 13.18 -27.90
N ASN A 102 14.43 13.25 -26.97
CA ASN A 102 15.85 13.36 -27.29
C ASN A 102 16.34 12.13 -28.08
N GLN A 103 15.90 10.92 -27.71
CA GLN A 103 16.23 9.70 -28.47
C GLN A 103 15.68 9.75 -29.90
N ILE A 104 14.45 10.22 -30.10
CA ILE A 104 13.85 10.33 -31.44
C ILE A 104 14.59 11.38 -32.27
N GLU A 105 14.98 12.51 -31.66
CA GLU A 105 15.73 13.57 -32.33
C GLU A 105 17.12 13.08 -32.76
N ASP A 106 17.85 12.40 -31.87
CA ASP A 106 19.12 11.74 -32.18
C ASP A 106 18.96 10.71 -33.32
N ASP A 107 18.00 9.79 -33.23
CA ASP A 107 17.76 8.76 -34.25
C ASP A 107 17.36 9.37 -35.61
N SER A 108 16.63 10.48 -35.59
CA SER A 108 16.25 11.22 -36.81
C SER A 108 17.41 11.97 -37.44
N SER A 109 18.34 12.49 -36.62
CA SER A 109 19.57 13.16 -37.08
C SER A 109 20.62 12.19 -37.62
N ILE A 110 20.65 10.95 -37.11
CA ILE A 110 21.54 9.88 -37.60
C ILE A 110 21.05 9.31 -38.94
N LYS A 111 19.75 9.41 -39.24
CA LYS A 111 19.15 8.89 -40.47
C LYS A 111 19.23 9.84 -41.67
N HIS A 112 19.76 11.05 -41.47
CA HIS A 112 19.81 12.12 -42.46
C HIS A 112 21.25 12.47 -42.86
#